data_AF-A0A099KW85-F1
#
_entry.id   AF-A0A099KW85-F1
#
_cell.length_a   1.000
_cell.length_b   1.000
_cell.length_c   1.000
_cell.angle_alpha   90.00
_cell.angle_beta   90.00
_cell.angle_gamma   90.00
#
_symmetry.space_group_name_H-M   'P 1'
#
loop_
_entity.id
_entity.type
_entity.pdbx_description
1 polymer ?
#
loop_
_entity_poly.entity_id
_entity_poly.type
_entity_poly.pdbx_seq_one_letter_code
_entity_poly.pdbx_strand_id
1 'polypeptide(L)'
;MQLSNLGFKFSVDDFGIGHSSISYLRAFPMNSIKIDKPIVQNIINSKEDMALYSAIIALGKVLKLSVIAEGVETEEIADILKSLTCPYAQGYLYAKPMPL
;
A
#
# COMPACT_ATOMS: atom_id res chain seq x y z
N MET A 1 6.69 -20.85 -7.22
CA MET A 1 8.03 -20.25 -7.02
C MET A 1 8.84 -20.06 -8.30
N GLN A 2 8.46 -20.63 -9.46
CA GLN A 2 9.23 -20.49 -10.70
C GLN A 2 9.50 -19.04 -11.11
N LEU A 3 8.49 -18.18 -11.11
CA LEU A 3 8.65 -16.75 -11.45
C LEU A 3 9.52 -15.99 -10.43
N SER A 4 9.38 -16.28 -9.13
CA SER A 4 10.26 -15.68 -8.11
C SER A 4 11.73 -16.06 -8.31
N ASN A 5 12.00 -17.30 -8.71
CA ASN A 5 13.37 -17.77 -8.99
C ASN A 5 13.95 -17.13 -10.26
N LEU A 6 13.11 -16.63 -11.16
CA LEU A 6 13.50 -15.86 -12.34
C LEU A 6 13.73 -14.37 -12.05
N GLY A 7 13.61 -13.94 -10.79
CA GLY A 7 13.87 -12.55 -10.37
C GLY A 7 12.66 -11.61 -10.46
N PHE A 8 11.46 -12.12 -10.77
CA PHE A 8 10.25 -11.31 -10.74
C PHE A 8 9.90 -10.91 -9.30
N LYS A 9 9.41 -9.67 -9.14
CA LYS A 9 8.89 -9.15 -7.88
C LYS A 9 7.37 -9.23 -7.86
N PHE A 10 6.80 -9.48 -6.69
CA PHE A 10 5.37 -9.63 -6.48
C PHE A 10 4.84 -8.54 -5.56
N SER A 11 3.69 -7.99 -5.93
CA SER A 11 2.92 -7.09 -5.08
C SER A 11 1.55 -7.71 -4.81
N VAL A 12 1.04 -7.52 -3.60
CA VAL A 12 -0.38 -7.74 -3.31
C VAL A 12 -1.12 -6.45 -3.58
N ASP A 13 -2.20 -6.55 -4.35
CA ASP A 13 -3.10 -5.41 -4.64
C ASP A 13 -4.31 -5.39 -3.71
N ASP A 14 -4.98 -4.24 -3.66
CA ASP A 14 -6.23 -4.00 -2.91
C ASP A 14 -6.16 -4.38 -1.41
N PHE A 15 -4.99 -4.21 -0.78
CA PHE A 15 -4.79 -4.66 0.59
C PHE A 15 -5.53 -3.78 1.59
N GLY A 16 -6.30 -4.42 2.48
CA GLY A 16 -7.12 -3.76 3.48
C GLY A 16 -8.61 -3.71 3.14
N ILE A 17 -9.01 -4.15 1.93
CA ILE A 17 -10.41 -4.34 1.56
C ILE A 17 -10.73 -5.85 1.51
N GLY A 18 -11.85 -6.25 2.12
CA GLY A 18 -12.35 -7.63 2.09
C GLY A 18 -11.41 -8.69 2.69
N HIS A 19 -11.27 -9.84 2.01
CA HIS A 19 -10.45 -10.99 2.46
C HIS A 19 -8.95 -10.84 2.19
N SER A 20 -8.37 -9.70 2.55
CA SER A 20 -6.91 -9.49 2.56
C SER A 20 -6.28 -10.37 3.65
N SER A 21 -5.95 -11.63 3.33
CA SER A 21 -5.41 -12.57 4.32
C SER A 21 -3.92 -12.38 4.52
N ILE A 22 -3.53 -12.05 5.76
CA ILE A 22 -2.14 -12.07 6.23
C ILE A 22 -1.46 -13.41 5.93
N SER A 23 -2.22 -14.50 5.87
CA SER A 23 -1.70 -15.83 5.50
C SER A 23 -1.08 -15.85 4.11
N TYR A 24 -1.59 -15.08 3.14
CA TYR A 24 -0.99 -14.98 1.81
C TYR A 24 0.36 -14.27 1.82
N LEU A 25 0.50 -13.23 2.63
CA LEU A 25 1.76 -12.50 2.81
C LEU A 25 2.86 -13.39 3.41
N ARG A 26 2.47 -14.39 4.22
CA ARG A 26 3.40 -15.36 4.82
C ARG A 26 3.72 -16.54 3.92
N ALA A 27 2.79 -16.93 3.05
CA ALA A 27 2.91 -18.13 2.22
C ALA A 27 3.68 -17.90 0.91
N PHE A 28 3.79 -16.65 0.45
CA PHE A 28 4.39 -16.31 -0.84
C PHE A 28 5.53 -15.27 -0.69
N PRO A 29 6.55 -15.31 -1.57
CA PRO A 29 7.64 -14.35 -1.59
C PRO A 29 7.17 -13.01 -2.15
N MET A 30 6.40 -12.27 -1.34
CA MET A 30 5.93 -10.93 -1.69
C MET A 30 7.04 -9.90 -1.48
N ASN A 31 7.00 -8.83 -2.27
CA ASN A 31 7.93 -7.70 -2.17
C ASN A 31 7.23 -6.42 -1.73
N SER A 32 5.95 -6.27 -2.07
CA SER A 32 5.18 -5.08 -1.74
C SER A 32 3.71 -5.36 -1.47
N ILE A 33 3.08 -4.40 -0.80
CA ILE A 33 1.65 -4.32 -0.51
C ILE A 33 1.17 -2.97 -1.03
N LYS A 34 0.05 -2.96 -1.75
CA LYS A 34 -0.64 -1.74 -2.18
C LYS A 34 -1.87 -1.54 -1.30
N ILE A 35 -1.94 -0.40 -0.61
CA ILE A 35 -3.11 -0.01 0.17
C ILE A 35 -4.08 0.69 -0.76
N ASP A 36 -5.30 0.17 -0.84
CA ASP A 36 -6.27 0.64 -1.83
C ASP A 36 -6.73 2.09 -1.59
N LYS A 37 -7.11 2.73 -2.69
CA LYS A 37 -7.57 4.11 -2.79
C LYS A 37 -8.66 4.51 -1.79
N PRO A 38 -9.72 3.72 -1.53
CA PRO A 38 -10.78 4.11 -0.58
C PRO A 38 -10.25 4.38 0.83
N ILE A 39 -9.30 3.58 1.32
CA ILE A 39 -8.66 3.77 2.64
C ILE A 39 -7.85 5.07 2.62
N VAL A 40 -7.04 5.27 1.57
CA VAL A 40 -6.16 6.44 1.44
C VAL A 40 -6.97 7.74 1.33
N GLN A 41 -8.07 7.75 0.57
CA GLN A 41 -8.92 8.94 0.42
C GLN A 41 -9.66 9.31 1.72
N ASN A 42 -9.99 8.33 2.57
CA ASN A 42 -10.69 8.58 3.82
C ASN A 42 -9.77 8.85 5.02
N ILE A 43 -8.44 8.75 4.85
CA ILE A 43 -7.48 8.79 5.96
C ILE A 43 -7.56 10.07 6.82
N ILE A 44 -7.98 11.20 6.24
CA ILE A 44 -8.13 12.48 6.95
C ILE A 44 -9.38 12.48 7.84
N ASN A 45 -10.46 11.85 7.37
CA ASN A 45 -11.80 11.98 7.95
C ASN A 45 -12.21 10.77 8.80
N SER A 46 -11.45 9.67 8.71
CA SER A 46 -11.78 8.38 9.32
C SER A 46 -10.64 7.92 10.22
N LYS A 47 -10.90 7.89 11.54
CA LYS A 47 -9.91 7.41 12.51
C LYS A 47 -9.66 5.91 12.32
N GLU A 48 -10.68 5.18 11.89
CA GLU A 48 -10.63 3.77 11.55
C GLU A 48 -9.68 3.54 10.37
N ASP A 49 -9.80 4.31 9.30
CA ASP A 49 -8.91 4.18 8.12
C ASP A 49 -7.49 4.62 8.44
N MET A 50 -7.30 5.67 9.24
CA MET A 50 -5.98 6.06 9.74
C MET A 50 -5.32 4.97 10.59
N ALA A 51 -6.09 4.32 11.48
CA ALA A 51 -5.60 3.21 12.29
C ALA A 51 -5.26 1.98 11.43
N LEU A 52 -6.13 1.63 10.47
CA LEU A 52 -5.91 0.52 9.54
C LEU A 52 -4.67 0.76 8.68
N TYR A 53 -4.53 1.95 8.10
CA TYR A 53 -3.37 2.35 7.32
C TYR A 53 -2.08 2.21 8.14
N SER A 54 -2.07 2.76 9.37
CA SER A 54 -0.92 2.69 10.28
C SER A 54 -0.55 1.24 10.62
N ALA A 55 -1.54 0.37 10.83
CA ALA A 55 -1.32 -1.05 11.07
C ALA A 55 -0.71 -1.75 9.84
N ILE A 56 -1.15 -1.43 8.63
CA ILE A 56 -0.59 -1.99 7.39
C ILE A 56 0.86 -1.52 7.20
N ILE A 57 1.18 -0.25 7.47
CA ILE A 57 2.55 0.26 7.44
C ILE A 57 3.45 -0.50 8.42
N ALA A 58 2.99 -0.70 9.66
CA ALA A 58 3.71 -1.48 10.65
C ALA A 58 3.93 -2.93 10.21
N LEU A 59 2.91 -3.57 9.64
CA LEU A 59 3.00 -4.92 9.09
C LEU A 59 4.02 -5.01 7.95
N GLY A 60 4.00 -4.06 7.02
CA GLY A 60 4.97 -3.98 5.93
C GLY A 60 6.41 -3.91 6.45
N LYS A 61 6.67 -3.08 7.46
CA LYS A 61 7.99 -3.00 8.11
C LYS A 61 8.41 -4.33 8.73
N VAL A 62 7.53 -4.99 9.48
CA VAL A 62 7.81 -6.28 10.14
C VAL A 62 8.11 -7.38 9.11
N LEU A 63 7.35 -7.43 8.03
CA LEU A 63 7.51 -8.43 6.97
C LEU A 63 8.59 -8.05 5.94
N LYS A 64 9.23 -6.89 6.09
CA LYS A 64 10.20 -6.31 5.15
C LYS A 64 9.62 -6.14 3.73
N LEU A 65 8.35 -5.75 3.66
CA LEU A 65 7.62 -5.45 2.44
C LEU A 65 7.58 -3.94 2.23
N SER A 66 7.70 -3.51 0.98
CA SER A 66 7.42 -2.11 0.61
C SER A 66 5.91 -1.86 0.65
N VAL A 67 5.50 -0.70 1.14
CA VAL A 67 4.07 -0.31 1.16
C VAL A 67 3.86 0.82 0.17
N ILE A 68 2.85 0.69 -0.67
CA ILE A 68 2.48 1.67 -1.70
C ILE A 68 1.07 2.16 -1.37
N ALA A 69 0.90 3.47 -1.16
CA ALA A 69 -0.41 4.07 -1.00
C ALA A 69 -0.99 4.46 -2.36
N GLU A 70 -2.18 3.97 -2.70
CA GLU A 70 -2.86 4.30 -3.96
C GLU A 70 -3.87 5.42 -3.79
N GLY A 71 -4.14 6.16 -4.87
CA GLY A 71 -5.16 7.20 -4.86
C GLY A 71 -4.77 8.48 -4.09
N VAL A 72 -3.47 8.80 -4.01
CA VAL A 72 -3.00 10.05 -3.43
C VAL A 72 -3.31 11.22 -4.37
N GLU A 73 -4.33 12.01 -4.02
CA GLU A 73 -4.88 13.07 -4.89
C GLU A 73 -4.67 14.48 -4.36
N THR A 74 -4.28 14.66 -3.09
CA THR A 74 -4.04 15.96 -2.46
C THR A 74 -2.73 15.99 -1.68
N GLU A 75 -2.12 17.17 -1.58
CA GLU A 75 -0.91 17.38 -0.76
C GLU A 75 -1.17 17.05 0.71
N GLU A 76 -2.37 17.34 1.22
CA GLU A 76 -2.77 17.01 2.60
C GLU A 76 -2.69 15.50 2.87
N ILE A 77 -3.21 14.68 1.94
CA ILE A 77 -3.06 13.22 2.04
C ILE A 77 -1.57 12.87 1.96
N ALA A 78 -0.82 13.40 0.99
CA ALA A 78 0.60 13.09 0.83
C ALA A 78 1.43 13.39 2.10
N ASP A 79 1.17 14.51 2.77
CA ASP A 79 1.88 14.91 3.97
C ASP A 79 1.56 14.01 5.17
N ILE A 80 0.29 13.59 5.31
CA ILE A 80 -0.09 12.56 6.29
C ILE A 80 0.67 11.26 6.02
N LEU A 81 0.68 10.77 4.78
CA LEU A 81 1.36 9.51 4.44
C LEU A 81 2.88 9.60 4.67
N LYS A 82 3.51 10.74 4.37
CA LYS A 82 4.93 11.01 4.70
C LYS A 82 5.16 10.95 6.20
N SER A 83 4.30 11.57 7.02
CA SER A 83 4.39 11.53 8.49
C SER A 83 4.27 10.11 9.06
N LEU A 84 3.47 9.27 8.41
CA LEU A 84 3.31 7.86 8.73
C LEU A 84 4.44 7.00 8.18
N THR A 85 5.47 7.61 7.57
CA THR A 85 6.65 6.95 6.98
C THR A 85 6.29 5.94 5.89
N CYS A 86 5.27 6.26 5.08
CA CYS A 86 4.96 5.47 3.90
C CYS A 86 6.09 5.60 2.86
N PRO A 87 6.63 4.48 2.36
CA PRO A 87 7.79 4.54 1.47
C PRO A 87 7.43 4.90 0.02
N TYR A 88 6.21 4.61 -0.44
CA TYR A 88 5.80 4.87 -1.82
C TYR A 88 4.34 5.35 -1.92
N ALA A 89 4.08 6.23 -2.88
CA ALA A 89 2.75 6.76 -3.14
C ALA A 89 2.48 6.82 -4.65
N GLN A 90 1.24 6.53 -5.03
CA GLN A 90 0.73 6.62 -6.38
C GLN A 90 -0.61 7.36 -6.36
N GLY A 91 -0.80 8.30 -7.27
CA GLY A 91 -2.07 8.99 -7.44
C GLY A 91 -1.95 10.23 -8.30
N TYR A 92 -3.09 10.87 -8.58
CA TYR A 92 -3.17 11.99 -9.51
C TYR A 92 -2.42 13.24 -9.04
N LEU A 93 -2.10 13.33 -7.75
CA LEU A 93 -1.18 14.36 -7.25
C LEU A 93 0.18 14.28 -7.95
N TYR A 94 0.67 13.07 -8.22
CA TYR A 94 1.98 12.85 -8.82
C TYR A 94 1.88 12.71 -10.34
N ALA A 95 1.02 11.82 -10.83
CA ALA A 95 0.82 11.59 -12.24
C ALA A 95 -0.51 10.88 -12.51
N LYS A 96 -1.13 11.20 -13.64
CA LYS A 96 -2.23 10.41 -14.19
C LYS A 96 -1.66 9.21 -14.98
N PRO A 97 -2.46 8.14 -15.21
CA PRO A 97 -2.09 7.09 -16.15
C PRO A 97 -1.74 7.66 -17.52
N MET A 98 -0.64 7.17 -18.10
CA MET A 98 -0.13 7.60 -19.40
C MET A 98 -0.11 6.43 -20.38
N PRO A 99 -0.22 6.67 -21.69
CA PRO A 99 0.01 5.64 -22.70
C PRO A 99 1.40 4.98 -22.54
N LEU A 100 1.49 3.71 -22.93
CA LEU A 100 2.74 2.97 -23.02
C LEU A 100 3.52 3.33 -24.29
#